data_AF-A0A354XAY2-F1
#
_entry.id   AF-A0A354XAY2-F1
#
_cell.length_a   1.000
_cell.length_b   1.000
_cell.length_c   1.000
_cell.angle_alpha   90.00
_cell.angle_beta   90.00
_cell.angle_gamma   90.00
#
_symmetry.space_group_name_H-M   'P 1'
#
loop_
_entity.id
_entity.type
_entity.pdbx_description
1 polymer ?
#
loop_
_entity_poly.entity_id
_entity_poly.type
_entity_poly.pdbx_seq_one_letter_code
_entity_poly.pdbx_strand_id
1 'polypeptide(L)'
;MSLSRPSLESSPSAAPAEAGVQRTSEILGEAIMDSVSSVRDSLPKEHREHFNALRREIIDFTKVHGIPKESLTKPAVLLEATKKLSTSDLERLALLLERFEYLLKHKEPKEITDPLEYAEEFYHLREQYTFQVSLLEQVGILKEGAILGIDGNTYPIPTLEQMASRLFERRETLKTKHDQGFTKLLLVPFGMSLDSLQETFEQFLLKYKKDNPTFDLDTNEPLWTGADYQGADIGNSPNLVYYPQSFTKEGHGGKTKAQILVEQAQGRWAPASAGVVGEKGVGTPGWTVHLLQPSNPSDPHSPGFASIPREGQGTPQGNLVPRPPLEANETSNEYLSILQKAQEDEDSPYHGETGMTPEDWIIAFMIHLFETGKPLDDARNPTNKESTSYLTGAFFRFSIRVPYVCWIRDSRQAYLSALDLHARGVTFGLRSSVVI
;
A
#
# COMPACT_ATOMS: atom_id res chain seq x y z
N MET A 1 4.96 75.04 -25.05
CA MET A 1 5.11 75.22 -26.51
C MET A 1 6.18 74.26 -27.00
N SER A 2 5.88 73.51 -28.07
CA SER A 2 6.76 72.91 -29.09
C SER A 2 7.98 72.08 -28.64
N LEU A 3 7.95 70.74 -28.80
CA LEU A 3 8.29 69.96 -30.02
C LEU A 3 9.79 69.98 -30.39
N SER A 4 10.48 68.85 -30.24
CA SER A 4 11.05 68.03 -31.35
C SER A 4 11.94 66.86 -30.86
N ARG A 5 11.78 65.71 -31.52
CA ARG A 5 12.51 64.41 -31.42
C ARG A 5 13.80 64.44 -32.29
N PRO A 6 14.77 63.48 -32.24
CA PRO A 6 14.59 62.07 -32.72
C PRO A 6 15.46 60.96 -32.04
N SER A 7 14.97 59.69 -31.95
CA SER A 7 15.45 58.40 -32.57
C SER A 7 16.84 57.88 -32.10
N LEU A 8 17.19 56.60 -31.88
CA LEU A 8 16.76 55.25 -32.29
C LEU A 8 17.58 54.20 -31.47
N GLU A 9 17.29 52.90 -31.65
CA GLU A 9 17.99 51.66 -31.14
C GLU A 9 17.60 51.16 -29.73
N SER A 10 17.34 49.88 -29.45
CA SER A 10 17.13 48.64 -30.22
C SER A 10 16.60 47.59 -29.23
N SER A 11 15.49 46.90 -29.53
CA SER A 11 15.00 45.77 -28.72
C SER A 11 15.60 44.44 -29.20
N PRO A 12 15.92 43.46 -28.33
CA PRO A 12 16.30 42.13 -28.77
C PRO A 12 15.09 41.37 -29.32
N SER A 13 15.34 40.62 -30.40
CA SER A 13 14.41 39.75 -31.11
C SER A 13 13.78 38.70 -30.20
N ALA A 14 12.45 38.65 -30.19
CA ALA A 14 11.68 37.52 -29.68
C ALA A 14 11.66 36.41 -30.73
N ALA A 15 12.23 35.25 -30.40
CA ALA A 15 12.00 34.02 -31.16
C ALA A 15 10.54 33.56 -30.96
N PRO A 16 9.85 33.03 -32.00
CA PRO A 16 8.45 32.65 -31.88
C PRO A 16 8.30 31.36 -31.07
N ALA A 17 7.35 31.37 -30.11
CA ALA A 17 7.04 30.23 -29.25
C ALA A 17 6.73 28.93 -30.04
N GLU A 18 6.21 29.04 -31.27
CA GLU A 18 5.94 27.91 -32.16
C GLU A 18 7.20 27.12 -32.56
N ALA A 19 8.33 27.80 -32.77
CA ALA A 19 9.60 27.14 -33.10
C ALA A 19 10.19 26.36 -31.90
N GLY A 20 9.84 26.79 -30.67
CA GLY A 20 10.21 26.08 -29.44
C GLY A 20 9.44 24.77 -29.28
N VAL A 21 8.12 24.79 -29.52
CA VAL A 21 7.21 23.63 -29.40
C VAL A 21 7.46 22.57 -30.48
N GLN A 22 7.84 22.99 -31.69
CA GLN A 22 8.17 22.08 -32.78
C GLN A 22 9.48 21.32 -32.49
N ARG A 23 10.50 22.01 -31.95
CA ARG A 23 11.78 21.39 -31.54
C ARG A 23 11.62 20.41 -30.40
N THR A 24 10.77 20.70 -29.40
CA THR A 24 10.57 19.78 -28.28
C THR A 24 9.83 18.51 -28.69
N SER A 25 8.85 18.58 -29.60
CA SER A 25 8.16 17.38 -30.10
C SER A 25 9.05 16.48 -30.99
N GLU A 26 9.94 17.07 -31.79
CA GLU A 26 10.96 16.33 -32.57
C GLU A 26 11.99 15.63 -31.66
N ILE A 27 12.50 16.33 -30.64
CA ILE A 27 13.45 15.78 -29.66
C ILE A 27 12.81 14.65 -28.83
N LEU A 28 11.56 14.82 -28.41
CA LEU A 28 10.79 13.80 -27.68
C LEU A 28 10.59 12.54 -28.55
N GLY A 29 10.23 12.76 -29.82
CA GLY A 29 10.05 11.69 -30.79
C GLY A 29 11.36 10.93 -31.08
N GLU A 30 12.46 11.63 -31.27
CA GLU A 30 13.78 11.01 -31.50
C GLU A 30 14.26 10.19 -30.29
N ALA A 31 14.04 10.72 -29.07
CA ALA A 31 14.43 10.08 -27.82
C ALA A 31 13.62 8.82 -27.48
N ILE A 32 12.34 8.76 -27.91
CA ILE A 32 11.47 7.60 -27.69
C ILE A 32 11.67 6.53 -28.78
N MET A 33 12.06 6.91 -30.00
CA MET A 33 12.28 6.01 -31.15
C MET A 33 13.68 5.36 -31.13
N ASP A 34 14.18 4.82 -32.25
CA ASP A 34 15.38 3.96 -32.29
C ASP A 34 16.74 4.72 -32.24
N SER A 35 16.76 6.05 -32.37
CA SER A 35 17.98 6.89 -32.28
C SER A 35 18.40 7.21 -30.82
N VAL A 36 18.25 6.24 -29.92
CA VAL A 36 18.29 6.42 -28.45
C VAL A 36 19.68 6.78 -27.93
N SER A 37 20.74 6.31 -28.58
CA SER A 37 22.09 6.38 -28.02
C SER A 37 22.60 7.81 -27.90
N SER A 38 22.40 8.67 -28.90
CA SER A 38 22.89 10.06 -28.86
C SER A 38 22.20 10.89 -27.77
N VAL A 39 20.89 10.76 -27.65
CA VAL A 39 20.10 11.51 -26.67
C VAL A 39 20.40 11.04 -25.25
N ARG A 40 20.42 9.72 -25.01
CA ARG A 40 20.80 9.14 -23.72
C ARG A 40 22.23 9.52 -23.33
N ASP A 41 23.16 9.44 -24.27
CA ASP A 41 24.57 9.70 -23.98
C ASP A 41 24.84 11.20 -23.73
N SER A 42 23.94 12.09 -24.15
CA SER A 42 23.93 13.51 -23.80
C SER A 42 23.57 13.80 -22.34
N LEU A 43 22.99 12.82 -21.61
CA LEU A 43 22.65 12.96 -20.20
C LEU A 43 23.83 12.60 -19.29
N PRO A 44 23.95 13.26 -18.12
CA PRO A 44 24.83 12.84 -17.04
C PRO A 44 24.68 11.35 -16.76
N LYS A 45 25.81 10.67 -16.48
CA LYS A 45 25.85 9.20 -16.36
C LYS A 45 24.87 8.68 -15.30
N GLU A 46 24.72 9.42 -14.21
CA GLU A 46 23.79 9.14 -13.11
C GLU A 46 22.30 9.18 -13.49
N HIS A 47 21.92 9.87 -14.57
CA HIS A 47 20.52 9.99 -14.99
C HIS A 47 20.15 9.13 -16.20
N ARG A 48 21.10 8.35 -16.73
CA ARG A 48 20.86 7.48 -17.90
C ARG A 48 19.91 6.32 -17.59
N GLU A 49 19.95 5.79 -16.37
CA GLU A 49 19.00 4.76 -15.93
C GLU A 49 17.59 5.33 -15.79
N HIS A 50 17.45 6.54 -15.23
CA HIS A 50 16.17 7.23 -15.13
C HIS A 50 15.56 7.51 -16.53
N PHE A 51 16.39 7.92 -17.50
CA PHE A 51 15.98 8.05 -18.89
C PHE A 51 15.44 6.73 -19.47
N ASN A 52 16.15 5.62 -19.25
CA ASN A 52 15.73 4.30 -19.75
C ASN A 52 14.42 3.84 -19.10
N ALA A 53 14.23 4.12 -17.81
CA ALA A 53 13.02 3.78 -17.06
C ALA A 53 11.81 4.56 -17.57
N LEU A 54 11.86 5.90 -17.62
CA LEU A 54 10.77 6.73 -18.12
C LEU A 54 10.39 6.36 -19.56
N ARG A 55 11.39 6.14 -20.42
CA ARG A 55 11.15 5.72 -21.81
C ARG A 55 10.42 4.38 -21.86
N ARG A 56 10.81 3.42 -21.01
CA ARG A 56 10.17 2.11 -20.96
C ARG A 56 8.71 2.24 -20.50
N GLU A 57 8.45 3.04 -19.47
CA GLU A 57 7.10 3.25 -18.97
C GLU A 57 6.18 3.89 -20.03
N ILE A 58 6.65 4.90 -20.77
CA ILE A 58 5.88 5.49 -21.88
C ILE A 58 5.59 4.43 -22.97
N ILE A 59 6.57 3.58 -23.29
CA ILE A 59 6.39 2.50 -24.28
C ILE A 59 5.39 1.46 -23.79
N ASP A 60 5.47 1.05 -22.53
CA ASP A 60 4.57 0.06 -21.96
C ASP A 60 3.15 0.61 -21.84
N PHE A 61 3.00 1.86 -21.38
CA PHE A 61 1.72 2.58 -21.37
C PHE A 61 1.09 2.61 -22.77
N THR A 62 1.83 3.09 -23.78
CA THR A 62 1.30 3.17 -25.15
C THR A 62 0.93 1.80 -25.70
N LYS A 63 1.71 0.76 -25.38
CA LYS A 63 1.40 -0.62 -25.77
C LYS A 63 0.12 -1.14 -25.11
N VAL A 64 -0.06 -0.91 -23.81
CA VAL A 64 -1.25 -1.32 -23.03
C VAL A 64 -2.52 -0.68 -23.60
N HIS A 65 -2.45 0.61 -23.96
CA HIS A 65 -3.60 1.34 -24.48
C HIS A 65 -3.75 1.28 -26.01
N GLY A 66 -2.95 0.47 -26.71
CA GLY A 66 -3.01 0.33 -28.17
C GLY A 66 -2.68 1.61 -28.95
N ILE A 67 -1.90 2.51 -28.35
CA ILE A 67 -1.43 3.76 -28.96
C ILE A 67 -0.21 3.45 -29.83
N PRO A 68 -0.24 3.70 -31.15
CA PRO A 68 0.93 3.53 -32.00
C PRO A 68 2.08 4.43 -31.54
N LYS A 69 3.31 3.88 -31.44
CA LYS A 69 4.50 4.63 -30.98
C LYS A 69 4.76 5.88 -31.82
N GLU A 70 4.46 5.80 -33.12
CA GLU A 70 4.62 6.90 -34.07
C GLU A 70 3.75 8.11 -33.70
N SER A 71 2.65 7.89 -32.97
CA SER A 71 1.76 8.94 -32.49
C SER A 71 2.46 9.89 -31.53
N LEU A 72 3.44 9.41 -30.74
CA LEU A 72 4.19 10.21 -29.77
C LEU A 72 5.03 11.33 -30.42
N THR A 73 5.31 11.22 -31.72
CA THR A 73 6.11 12.19 -32.48
C THR A 73 5.29 13.34 -33.05
N LYS A 74 3.95 13.26 -33.01
CA LYS A 74 3.05 14.20 -33.67
C LYS A 74 1.90 14.59 -32.74
N PRO A 75 1.86 15.84 -32.23
CA PRO A 75 0.83 16.28 -31.27
C PRO A 75 -0.60 16.02 -31.72
N ALA A 76 -0.91 16.27 -33.01
CA ALA A 76 -2.25 16.03 -33.55
C ALA A 76 -2.64 14.54 -33.63
N VAL A 77 -1.67 13.65 -33.88
CA VAL A 77 -1.89 12.20 -33.94
C VAL A 77 -2.00 11.62 -32.53
N LEU A 78 -1.17 12.11 -31.61
CA LEU A 78 -1.26 11.76 -30.19
C LEU A 78 -2.63 12.13 -29.62
N LEU A 79 -3.11 13.35 -29.89
CA LEU A 79 -4.40 13.82 -29.41
C LEU A 79 -5.56 12.97 -29.93
N GLU A 80 -5.49 12.47 -31.16
CA GLU A 80 -6.50 11.53 -31.66
C GLU A 80 -6.39 10.13 -31.04
N ALA A 81 -5.17 9.63 -30.86
CA ALA A 81 -4.95 8.33 -30.25
C ALA A 81 -5.39 8.29 -28.77
N THR A 82 -5.34 9.42 -28.08
CA THR A 82 -5.67 9.52 -26.65
C THR A 82 -7.14 9.81 -26.35
N LYS A 83 -8.00 10.09 -27.35
CA LYS A 83 -9.43 10.40 -27.13
C LYS A 83 -10.23 9.30 -26.42
N LYS A 84 -9.75 8.06 -26.48
CA LYS A 84 -10.41 6.89 -25.87
C LYS A 84 -9.90 6.58 -24.47
N LEU A 85 -8.87 7.29 -24.01
CA LEU A 85 -8.32 7.12 -22.67
C LEU A 85 -9.29 7.66 -21.63
N SER A 86 -9.27 7.05 -20.44
CA SER A 86 -9.92 7.64 -19.28
C SER A 86 -9.22 8.95 -18.88
N THR A 87 -9.89 9.79 -18.09
CA THR A 87 -9.25 11.00 -17.53
C THR A 87 -7.98 10.66 -16.75
N SER A 88 -8.01 9.57 -15.97
CA SER A 88 -6.86 9.09 -15.20
C SER A 88 -5.68 8.70 -16.11
N ASP A 89 -5.97 7.99 -17.20
CA ASP A 89 -4.94 7.57 -18.16
C ASP A 89 -4.36 8.77 -18.92
N LEU A 90 -5.19 9.78 -19.23
CA LEU A 90 -4.74 11.04 -19.83
C LEU A 90 -3.80 11.80 -18.91
N GLU A 91 -4.15 11.93 -17.63
CA GLU A 91 -3.32 12.57 -16.61
C GLU A 91 -1.99 11.84 -16.45
N ARG A 92 -2.02 10.50 -16.37
CA ARG A 92 -0.81 9.67 -16.29
C ARG A 92 0.09 9.85 -17.52
N LEU A 93 -0.47 9.81 -18.72
CA LEU A 93 0.30 10.00 -19.95
C LEU A 93 0.90 11.41 -20.03
N ALA A 94 0.13 12.45 -19.69
CA ALA A 94 0.61 13.82 -19.67
C ALA A 94 1.81 13.98 -18.73
N LEU A 95 1.72 13.38 -17.54
CA LEU A 95 2.78 13.42 -16.55
C LEU A 95 4.06 12.73 -17.03
N LEU A 96 3.94 11.52 -17.61
CA LEU A 96 5.09 10.79 -18.16
C LEU A 96 5.81 11.61 -19.24
N LEU A 97 5.04 12.22 -20.14
CA LEU A 97 5.59 13.05 -21.21
C LEU A 97 6.26 14.32 -20.68
N GLU A 98 5.65 14.99 -19.69
CA GLU A 98 6.20 16.19 -19.07
C GLU A 98 7.57 15.92 -18.41
N ARG A 99 7.68 14.82 -17.64
CA ARG A 99 8.93 14.43 -16.98
C ARG A 99 10.02 14.05 -17.97
N PHE A 100 9.64 13.34 -19.03
CA PHE A 100 10.56 12.98 -20.08
C PHE A 100 11.07 14.22 -20.81
N GLU A 101 10.20 15.18 -21.12
CA GLU A 101 10.59 16.47 -21.70
C GLU A 101 11.50 17.27 -20.75
N TYR A 102 11.18 17.32 -19.46
CA TYR A 102 12.01 17.99 -18.45
C TYR A 102 13.41 17.39 -18.40
N LEU A 103 13.53 16.05 -18.32
CA LEU A 103 14.81 15.35 -18.30
C LEU A 103 15.66 15.68 -19.53
N LEU A 104 15.04 15.73 -20.71
CA LEU A 104 15.74 16.04 -21.95
C LEU A 104 16.25 17.48 -21.99
N LYS A 105 15.49 18.42 -21.43
CA LYS A 105 15.78 19.86 -21.43
C LYS A 105 16.76 20.27 -20.34
N HIS A 106 16.56 19.80 -19.11
CA HIS A 106 17.31 20.19 -17.93
C HIS A 106 18.49 19.25 -17.64
N LYS A 107 18.53 18.08 -18.30
CA LYS A 107 19.55 17.05 -18.12
C LYS A 107 19.60 16.46 -16.71
N GLU A 108 18.53 16.65 -15.95
CA GLU A 108 18.30 16.10 -14.61
C GLU A 108 16.82 15.70 -14.47
N PRO A 109 16.47 14.72 -13.61
CA PRO A 109 15.09 14.37 -13.31
C PRO A 109 14.33 15.55 -12.73
N LYS A 110 13.04 15.67 -13.08
CA LYS A 110 12.16 16.64 -12.42
C LYS A 110 11.97 16.21 -10.97
N GLU A 111 12.23 17.12 -10.03
CA GLU A 111 11.88 16.87 -8.63
C GLU A 111 10.36 16.82 -8.48
N ILE A 112 9.87 15.79 -7.80
CA ILE A 112 8.45 15.58 -7.58
C ILE A 112 8.06 16.33 -6.33
N THR A 113 7.29 17.40 -6.50
CA THR A 113 6.82 18.24 -5.39
C THR A 113 5.35 18.05 -5.09
N ASP A 114 4.60 17.43 -6.00
CA ASP A 114 3.18 17.16 -5.84
C ASP A 114 2.95 15.79 -5.17
N PRO A 115 2.19 15.73 -4.06
CA PRO A 115 1.96 14.48 -3.35
C PRO A 115 1.21 13.42 -4.15
N LEU A 116 0.23 13.82 -4.98
CA LEU A 116 -0.55 12.89 -5.80
C LEU A 116 0.35 12.30 -6.90
N GLU A 117 1.18 13.13 -7.50
CA GLU A 117 2.19 12.72 -8.49
C GLU A 117 3.14 11.67 -7.90
N TYR A 118 3.68 11.93 -6.71
CA TYR A 118 4.55 10.99 -6.01
C TYR A 118 3.83 9.68 -5.67
N ALA A 119 2.64 9.77 -5.10
CA ALA A 119 1.89 8.59 -4.69
C ALA A 119 1.47 7.72 -5.89
N GLU A 120 1.19 8.32 -7.04
CA GLU A 120 0.85 7.58 -8.26
C GLU A 120 2.06 6.87 -8.86
N GLU A 121 3.22 7.53 -8.94
CA GLU A 121 4.43 6.91 -9.48
C GLU A 121 4.94 5.76 -8.61
N PHE A 122 5.05 5.98 -7.31
CA PHE A 122 5.72 5.03 -6.43
C PHE A 122 4.78 3.96 -5.89
N TYR A 123 3.47 4.24 -5.81
CA TYR A 123 2.50 3.35 -5.18
C TYR A 123 1.29 3.03 -6.04
N HIS A 124 1.10 3.63 -7.23
CA HIS A 124 -0.13 3.47 -8.02
C HIS A 124 -1.39 3.69 -7.16
N LEU A 125 -1.33 4.70 -6.29
CA LEU A 125 -2.24 4.86 -5.18
C LEU A 125 -3.71 4.93 -5.64
N ARG A 126 -3.99 5.59 -6.77
CA ARG A 126 -5.36 5.84 -7.23
C ARG A 126 -6.09 4.54 -7.51
N GLU A 127 -5.48 3.62 -8.25
CA GLU A 127 -6.08 2.33 -8.60
C GLU A 127 -6.40 1.53 -7.33
N GLN A 128 -5.42 1.42 -6.42
CA GLN A 128 -5.58 0.69 -5.17
C GLN A 128 -6.65 1.29 -4.26
N TYR A 129 -6.67 2.62 -4.13
CA TYR A 129 -7.63 3.35 -3.32
C TYR A 129 -9.06 3.19 -3.87
N THR A 130 -9.26 3.44 -5.17
CA THR A 130 -10.57 3.32 -5.80
C THR A 130 -11.13 1.90 -5.69
N PHE A 131 -10.27 0.89 -5.92
CA PHE A 131 -10.65 -0.50 -5.74
C PHE A 131 -11.13 -0.80 -4.31
N GLN A 132 -10.36 -0.38 -3.30
CA GLN A 132 -10.69 -0.65 -1.91
C GLN A 132 -11.96 0.08 -1.46
N VAL A 133 -12.14 1.34 -1.84
CA VAL A 133 -13.38 2.09 -1.55
C VAL A 133 -14.59 1.35 -2.12
N SER A 134 -14.55 0.96 -3.40
CA SER A 134 -15.64 0.23 -4.04
C SER A 134 -15.92 -1.12 -3.37
N LEU A 135 -14.87 -1.87 -2.98
CA LEU A 135 -15.03 -3.13 -2.25
C LEU A 135 -15.71 -2.89 -0.89
N LEU A 136 -15.22 -1.92 -0.12
CA LEU A 136 -15.74 -1.61 1.22
C LEU A 136 -17.20 -1.11 1.20
N GLU A 137 -17.60 -0.37 0.16
CA GLU A 137 -19.00 -0.02 -0.10
C GLU A 137 -19.83 -1.26 -0.46
N GLN A 138 -19.33 -2.12 -1.35
CA GLN A 138 -20.03 -3.32 -1.81
C GLN A 138 -20.29 -4.33 -0.70
N VAL A 139 -19.39 -4.43 0.28
CA VAL A 139 -19.56 -5.33 1.45
C VAL A 139 -20.29 -4.67 2.61
N GLY A 140 -20.63 -3.38 2.51
CA GLY A 140 -21.41 -2.66 3.52
C GLY A 140 -20.62 -2.19 4.75
N ILE A 141 -19.29 -2.20 4.68
CA ILE A 141 -18.42 -1.58 5.70
C ILE A 141 -18.58 -0.06 5.61
N LEU A 142 -18.49 0.50 4.40
CA LEU A 142 -18.76 1.91 4.16
C LEU A 142 -20.25 2.14 3.96
N LYS A 143 -20.83 2.95 4.84
CA LYS A 143 -22.19 3.48 4.71
C LYS A 143 -22.09 4.98 4.53
N GLU A 144 -22.54 5.48 3.38
CA GLU A 144 -22.45 6.91 3.04
C GLU A 144 -21.01 7.46 3.16
N GLY A 145 -20.01 6.66 2.77
CA GLY A 145 -18.59 7.04 2.79
C GLY A 145 -17.93 7.00 4.18
N ALA A 146 -18.56 6.38 5.18
CA ALA A 146 -18.03 6.32 6.54
C ALA A 146 -18.26 4.96 7.22
N ILE A 147 -17.49 4.71 8.29
CA ILE A 147 -17.69 3.58 9.20
C ILE A 147 -18.32 4.06 10.51
N LEU A 148 -19.00 3.16 11.22
CA LEU A 148 -19.48 3.39 12.58
C LEU A 148 -18.48 2.84 13.59
N GLY A 149 -18.00 3.69 14.49
CA GLY A 149 -17.06 3.36 15.54
C GLY A 149 -17.68 2.63 16.73
N ILE A 150 -16.84 1.93 17.51
CA ILE A 150 -17.24 1.32 18.80
C ILE A 150 -17.72 2.34 19.84
N ASP A 151 -17.39 3.61 19.65
CA ASP A 151 -17.80 4.74 20.49
C ASP A 151 -19.08 5.43 19.99
N GLY A 152 -19.69 4.90 18.92
CA GLY A 152 -20.88 5.46 18.29
C GLY A 152 -20.62 6.64 17.37
N ASN A 153 -19.35 7.04 17.19
CA ASN A 153 -18.99 8.11 16.25
C ASN A 153 -18.90 7.57 14.82
N THR A 154 -19.21 8.44 13.86
CA THR A 154 -19.04 8.15 12.43
C THR A 154 -17.67 8.64 11.97
N TYR A 155 -16.91 7.77 11.32
CA TYR A 155 -15.57 8.08 10.82
C TYR A 155 -15.54 8.03 9.30
N PRO A 156 -15.38 9.17 8.59
CA PRO A 156 -15.30 9.18 7.14
C PRO A 156 -14.06 8.43 6.67
N ILE A 157 -14.16 7.80 5.50
CA ILE A 157 -12.99 7.19 4.86
C ILE A 157 -11.91 8.25 4.58
N PRO A 158 -10.60 7.95 4.81
CA PRO A 158 -9.53 8.85 4.45
C PRO A 158 -9.55 9.16 2.95
N THR A 159 -9.35 10.41 2.53
CA THR A 159 -9.37 10.75 1.10
C THR A 159 -8.08 10.33 0.39
N LEU A 160 -8.15 10.21 -0.93
CA LEU A 160 -6.98 9.93 -1.77
C LEU A 160 -5.85 10.95 -1.53
N GLU A 161 -6.20 12.23 -1.41
CA GLU A 161 -5.26 13.34 -1.18
C GLU A 161 -4.61 13.25 0.20
N GLN A 162 -5.35 12.82 1.23
CA GLN A 162 -4.79 12.58 2.56
C GLN A 162 -3.75 11.45 2.52
N MET A 163 -4.06 10.37 1.79
CA MET A 163 -3.14 9.24 1.62
C MET A 163 -1.90 9.63 0.83
N ALA A 164 -2.08 10.36 -0.26
CA ALA A 164 -0.98 10.86 -1.07
C ALA A 164 -0.06 11.80 -0.27
N SER A 165 -0.65 12.71 0.50
CA SER A 165 0.10 13.65 1.35
C SER A 165 0.95 12.91 2.39
N ARG A 166 0.41 11.87 3.05
CA ARG A 166 1.17 11.07 4.02
C ARG A 166 2.33 10.32 3.39
N LEU A 167 2.08 9.64 2.26
CA LEU A 167 3.13 8.94 1.53
C LEU A 167 4.25 9.91 1.12
N PHE A 168 3.88 11.10 0.66
CA PHE A 168 4.83 12.13 0.26
C PHE A 168 5.61 12.70 1.43
N GLU A 169 4.95 13.08 2.52
CA GLU A 169 5.59 13.65 3.72
C GLU A 169 6.57 12.64 4.36
N ARG A 170 6.25 11.34 4.28
CA ARG A 170 7.07 10.25 4.81
C ARG A 170 7.98 9.60 3.78
N ARG A 171 8.11 10.14 2.57
CA ARG A 171 8.87 9.52 1.47
C ARG A 171 10.30 9.13 1.84
N GLU A 172 11.00 9.95 2.63
CA GLU A 172 12.37 9.66 3.05
C GLU A 172 12.44 8.49 4.02
N THR A 173 11.50 8.39 4.97
CA THR A 173 11.44 7.29 5.94
C THR A 173 10.87 6.01 5.33
N LEU A 174 10.03 6.13 4.31
CA LEU A 174 9.43 5.00 3.60
C LEU A 174 10.31 4.47 2.45
N LYS A 175 11.36 5.20 2.03
CA LYS A 175 12.21 4.83 0.89
C LYS A 175 12.75 3.40 0.97
N THR A 176 13.28 3.01 2.13
CA THR A 176 13.80 1.64 2.35
C THR A 176 12.68 0.60 2.28
N LYS A 177 11.49 0.92 2.83
CA LYS A 177 10.35 0.00 2.82
C LYS A 177 9.73 -0.15 1.44
N HIS A 178 9.66 0.94 0.69
CA HIS A 178 9.27 0.92 -0.72
C HIS A 178 10.20 0.02 -1.54
N ASP A 179 11.52 0.16 -1.40
CA ASP A 179 12.51 -0.71 -2.07
C ASP A 179 12.38 -2.19 -1.64
N GLN A 180 12.03 -2.45 -0.37
CA GLN A 180 11.72 -3.80 0.13
C GLN A 180 10.35 -4.33 -0.35
N GLY A 181 9.60 -3.55 -1.15
CA GLY A 181 8.36 -3.95 -1.79
C GLY A 181 7.09 -3.65 -0.99
N PHE A 182 7.14 -2.85 0.08
CA PHE A 182 5.93 -2.40 0.79
C PHE A 182 5.24 -1.28 0.00
N THR A 183 4.49 -1.67 -1.03
CA THR A 183 3.84 -0.75 -1.98
C THR A 183 2.31 -0.92 -2.05
N LYS A 184 1.77 -1.98 -1.47
CA LYS A 184 0.34 -2.29 -1.55
C LYS A 184 -0.44 -1.68 -0.38
N LEU A 185 -1.32 -0.74 -0.66
CA LEU A 185 -2.18 -0.05 0.30
C LEU A 185 -3.14 -1.03 0.99
N LEU A 186 -3.45 -0.77 2.25
CA LEU A 186 -4.53 -1.42 2.99
C LEU A 186 -5.25 -0.39 3.86
N LEU A 187 -6.51 -0.09 3.53
CA LEU A 187 -7.42 0.77 4.29
C LEU A 187 -8.20 -0.08 5.29
N VAL A 188 -7.86 0.04 6.57
CA VAL A 188 -8.44 -0.79 7.63
C VAL A 188 -9.45 0.02 8.45
N PRO A 189 -10.72 -0.43 8.56
CA PRO A 189 -11.76 0.26 9.32
C PRO A 189 -11.61 0.00 10.83
N PHE A 190 -10.44 0.36 11.39
CA PHE A 190 -10.03 0.02 12.75
C PHE A 190 -11.05 0.38 13.84
N GLY A 191 -11.75 1.50 13.69
CA GLY A 191 -12.75 1.97 14.65
C GLY A 191 -14.02 1.12 14.71
N MET A 192 -14.31 0.34 13.66
CA MET A 192 -15.44 -0.59 13.63
C MET A 192 -15.21 -1.71 14.66
N SER A 193 -16.29 -2.22 15.27
CA SER A 193 -16.18 -3.37 16.18
C SER A 193 -15.70 -4.60 15.41
N LEU A 194 -14.85 -5.39 16.08
CA LEU A 194 -14.33 -6.63 15.51
C LEU A 194 -15.46 -7.63 15.24
N ASP A 195 -16.46 -7.70 16.11
CA ASP A 195 -17.65 -8.55 15.91
C ASP A 195 -18.40 -8.19 14.60
N SER A 196 -18.65 -6.90 14.35
CA SER A 196 -19.34 -6.49 13.12
C SER A 196 -18.47 -6.68 11.88
N LEU A 197 -17.15 -6.51 11.99
CA LEU A 197 -16.24 -6.79 10.89
C LEU A 197 -16.18 -8.29 10.56
N GLN A 198 -16.20 -9.17 11.57
CA GLN A 198 -16.29 -10.61 11.40
C GLN A 198 -17.59 -11.03 10.73
N GLU A 199 -18.73 -10.49 11.18
CA GLU A 199 -20.03 -10.74 10.54
C GLU A 199 -20.01 -10.29 9.07
N THR A 200 -19.45 -9.11 8.79
CA THR A 200 -19.32 -8.61 7.41
C THR A 200 -18.43 -9.52 6.55
N PHE A 201 -17.32 -10.00 7.12
CA PHE A 201 -16.42 -10.93 6.44
C PHE A 201 -17.09 -12.28 6.15
N GLU A 202 -17.88 -12.79 7.09
CA GLU A 202 -18.68 -14.01 6.91
C GLU A 202 -19.66 -13.85 5.73
N GLN A 203 -20.39 -12.74 5.70
CA GLN A 203 -21.32 -12.44 4.60
C GLN A 203 -20.60 -12.25 3.26
N PHE A 204 -19.41 -11.64 3.28
CA PHE A 204 -18.57 -11.53 2.09
C PHE A 204 -18.18 -12.92 1.54
N LEU A 205 -17.73 -13.85 2.38
CA LEU A 205 -17.37 -15.21 1.95
C LEU A 205 -18.57 -15.94 1.34
N LEU A 206 -19.74 -15.86 1.98
CA LEU A 206 -20.98 -16.46 1.48
C LEU A 206 -21.40 -15.88 0.12
N LYS A 207 -21.33 -14.55 -0.02
CA LYS A 207 -21.61 -13.86 -1.29
C LYS A 207 -20.61 -14.26 -2.36
N TYR A 208 -19.31 -14.27 -2.03
CA TYR A 208 -18.25 -14.67 -2.95
C TYR A 208 -18.45 -16.10 -3.46
N LYS A 209 -18.79 -17.05 -2.58
CA LYS A 209 -19.12 -18.43 -2.94
C LYS A 209 -20.34 -18.52 -3.87
N LYS A 210 -21.38 -17.71 -3.61
CA LYS A 210 -22.57 -17.65 -4.47
C LYS A 210 -22.22 -17.18 -5.88
N ASP A 211 -21.38 -16.15 -5.98
CA ASP A 211 -20.96 -15.57 -7.26
C ASP A 211 -19.88 -16.41 -7.95
N ASN A 212 -19.14 -17.23 -7.19
CA ASN A 212 -18.08 -18.13 -7.66
C ASN A 212 -18.32 -19.57 -7.15
N PRO A 213 -19.21 -20.35 -7.79
CA PRO A 213 -19.63 -21.66 -7.29
C PRO A 213 -18.51 -22.69 -7.10
N THR A 214 -17.37 -22.51 -7.79
CA THR A 214 -16.17 -23.37 -7.69
C THR A 214 -15.29 -23.06 -6.50
N PHE A 215 -15.46 -21.93 -5.81
CA PHE A 215 -14.72 -21.60 -4.59
C PHE A 215 -15.08 -22.60 -3.49
N ASP A 216 -14.12 -23.28 -2.89
CA ASP A 216 -14.41 -24.36 -1.95
C ASP A 216 -14.63 -23.82 -0.52
N LEU A 217 -15.88 -23.44 -0.21
CA LEU A 217 -16.29 -22.87 1.09
C LEU A 217 -17.36 -23.75 1.74
N ASP A 218 -17.24 -24.01 3.04
CA ASP A 218 -18.35 -24.53 3.84
C ASP A 218 -19.35 -23.42 4.14
N THR A 219 -20.54 -23.52 3.56
CA THR A 219 -21.59 -22.51 3.75
C THR A 219 -22.29 -22.59 5.11
N ASN A 220 -22.05 -23.66 5.90
CA ASN A 220 -22.62 -23.79 7.24
C ASN A 220 -21.74 -23.14 8.31
N GLU A 221 -20.43 -23.09 8.09
CA GLU A 221 -19.44 -22.47 8.97
C GLU A 221 -18.34 -21.80 8.13
N PRO A 222 -18.65 -20.72 7.38
CA PRO A 222 -17.69 -20.08 6.47
C PRO A 222 -16.53 -19.38 7.21
N LEU A 223 -16.77 -19.00 8.47
CA LEU A 223 -15.81 -18.40 9.38
C LEU A 223 -15.93 -19.07 10.75
N TRP A 224 -14.82 -19.57 11.28
CA TRP A 224 -14.72 -20.02 12.66
C TRP A 224 -13.92 -19.01 13.48
N THR A 225 -14.47 -18.64 14.64
CA THR A 225 -13.83 -17.74 15.59
C THR A 225 -13.75 -18.37 16.97
N GLY A 226 -12.59 -18.23 17.61
CA GLY A 226 -12.41 -18.69 18.99
C GLY A 226 -13.21 -17.85 19.98
N ALA A 227 -13.64 -18.43 21.11
CA ALA A 227 -14.45 -17.74 22.11
C ALA A 227 -13.80 -16.45 22.67
N ASP A 228 -12.47 -16.35 22.64
CA ASP A 228 -11.72 -15.15 23.04
C ASP A 228 -12.07 -13.89 22.21
N TYR A 229 -12.57 -14.06 20.98
CA TYR A 229 -12.87 -12.98 20.04
C TYR A 229 -14.20 -12.27 20.32
N GLN A 230 -15.16 -12.93 20.97
CA GLN A 230 -16.50 -12.37 21.17
C GLN A 230 -16.44 -11.09 22.01
N GLY A 231 -16.82 -9.95 21.42
CA GLY A 231 -16.78 -8.65 22.08
C GLY A 231 -15.38 -8.25 22.57
N ALA A 232 -14.32 -8.78 21.95
CA ALA A 232 -12.98 -8.69 22.50
C ALA A 232 -12.40 -7.27 22.52
N ASP A 233 -12.86 -6.40 21.63
CA ASP A 233 -12.37 -5.02 21.44
C ASP A 233 -13.29 -3.95 22.03
N ILE A 234 -14.42 -4.34 22.65
CA ILE A 234 -15.44 -3.44 23.20
C ILE A 234 -15.61 -3.59 24.72
N GLY A 235 -16.36 -2.65 25.31
CA GLY A 235 -16.71 -2.64 26.72
C GLY A 235 -15.66 -1.98 27.63
N ASN A 236 -15.90 -2.02 28.94
CA ASN A 236 -15.07 -1.33 29.94
C ASN A 236 -13.73 -2.02 30.21
N SER A 237 -13.61 -3.30 29.87
CA SER A 237 -12.41 -4.10 30.07
C SER A 237 -12.23 -5.09 28.92
N PRO A 238 -11.92 -4.59 27.70
CA PRO A 238 -11.77 -5.43 26.51
C PRO A 238 -10.66 -6.46 26.71
N ASN A 239 -10.86 -7.65 26.14
CA ASN A 239 -9.90 -8.76 26.20
C ASN A 239 -8.73 -8.53 25.23
N LEU A 240 -8.99 -7.87 24.10
CA LEU A 240 -8.01 -7.60 23.07
C LEU A 240 -7.36 -6.22 23.31
N VAL A 241 -6.03 -6.21 23.30
CA VAL A 241 -5.22 -4.99 23.26
C VAL A 241 -4.37 -4.98 22.00
N TYR A 242 -4.07 -3.79 21.51
CA TYR A 242 -3.40 -3.54 20.24
C TYR A 242 -2.00 -2.96 20.47
N TYR A 243 -1.10 -3.29 19.55
CA TYR A 243 0.31 -2.89 19.53
C TYR A 243 1.04 -3.12 20.87
N PRO A 244 1.03 -4.35 21.42
CA PRO A 244 1.71 -4.66 22.67
C PRO A 244 3.24 -4.56 22.56
N GLN A 245 3.88 -4.14 23.65
CA GLN A 245 5.32 -4.21 23.89
C GLN A 245 5.75 -5.50 24.59
N SER A 246 4.82 -6.29 25.12
CA SER A 246 5.09 -7.65 25.58
C SER A 246 3.78 -8.42 25.71
N PHE A 247 3.86 -9.74 25.66
CA PHE A 247 2.70 -10.61 25.87
C PHE A 247 2.56 -11.03 27.33
N THR A 248 2.46 -10.05 28.23
CA THR A 248 2.25 -10.27 29.66
C THR A 248 0.89 -9.75 30.10
N LYS A 249 0.26 -10.39 31.09
CA LYS A 249 -1.06 -9.94 31.59
C LYS A 249 -1.05 -8.50 32.08
N GLU A 250 0.01 -8.10 32.78
CA GLU A 250 0.29 -6.74 33.23
C GLU A 250 1.59 -6.25 32.58
N GLY A 251 1.70 -4.95 32.30
CA GLY A 251 2.90 -4.40 31.66
C GLY A 251 3.04 -4.72 30.17
N HIS A 252 1.97 -5.18 29.49
CA HIS A 252 2.00 -5.46 28.06
C HIS A 252 2.27 -4.23 27.17
N GLY A 253 2.11 -3.01 27.67
CA GLY A 253 2.33 -1.76 26.91
C GLY A 253 1.33 -1.46 25.78
N GLY A 254 0.55 -2.46 25.34
CA GLY A 254 -0.53 -2.28 24.36
C GLY A 254 -1.71 -1.43 24.85
N LYS A 255 -2.51 -0.93 23.91
CA LYS A 255 -3.66 -0.04 24.17
C LYS A 255 -4.97 -0.68 23.73
N THR A 256 -6.07 -0.27 24.35
CA THR A 256 -7.41 -0.67 23.87
C THR A 256 -7.79 0.11 22.62
N LYS A 257 -8.74 -0.41 21.83
CA LYS A 257 -9.28 0.29 20.66
C LYS A 257 -9.80 1.69 21.03
N ALA A 258 -10.57 1.79 22.11
CA ALA A 258 -11.08 3.07 22.60
C ALA A 258 -9.97 4.08 22.95
N GLN A 259 -8.87 3.63 23.57
CA GLN A 259 -7.71 4.49 23.83
C GLN A 259 -7.06 4.98 22.54
N ILE A 260 -6.90 4.10 21.55
CA ILE A 260 -6.35 4.44 20.24
C ILE A 260 -7.25 5.45 19.52
N LEU A 261 -8.56 5.26 19.51
CA LEU A 261 -9.51 6.19 18.88
C LEU A 261 -9.45 7.59 19.51
N VAL A 262 -9.34 7.68 20.84
CA VAL A 262 -9.15 8.96 21.54
C VAL A 262 -7.85 9.63 21.13
N GLU A 263 -6.75 8.88 21.02
CA GLU A 263 -5.46 9.41 20.59
C GLU A 263 -5.47 9.84 19.12
N GLN A 264 -6.14 9.08 18.24
CA GLN A 264 -6.31 9.43 16.83
C GLN A 264 -7.11 10.73 16.68
N ALA A 265 -8.20 10.89 17.42
CA ALA A 265 -8.99 12.12 17.44
C ALA A 265 -8.20 13.34 17.92
N GLN A 266 -7.15 13.13 18.73
CA GLN A 266 -6.25 14.18 19.20
C GLN A 266 -5.06 14.43 18.26
N GLY A 267 -4.92 13.68 17.16
CA GLY A 267 -3.75 13.72 16.28
C GLY A 267 -2.45 13.25 16.95
N ARG A 268 -2.57 12.45 18.02
CA ARG A 268 -1.43 11.99 18.84
C ARG A 268 -1.10 10.53 18.64
N TRP A 269 -1.97 9.79 17.95
CA TRP A 269 -1.75 8.38 17.75
C TRP A 269 -0.68 8.15 16.70
N ALA A 270 0.39 7.49 17.13
CA ALA A 270 1.32 6.77 16.29
C ALA A 270 1.42 5.35 16.89
N PRO A 271 1.43 4.27 16.09
CA PRO A 271 1.76 2.97 16.63
C PRO A 271 3.18 3.06 17.22
N ALA A 272 3.45 2.32 18.30
CA ALA A 272 4.73 2.40 19.02
C ALA A 272 5.97 2.15 18.13
N SER A 273 5.76 1.50 16.99
CA SER A 273 6.72 1.23 15.92
C SER A 273 7.03 2.39 14.97
N ALA A 274 6.25 3.48 14.99
CA ALA A 274 6.32 4.50 13.96
C ALA A 274 7.31 5.62 14.27
N GLY A 275 7.93 5.70 15.46
CA GLY A 275 9.03 6.64 15.76
C GLY A 275 8.74 8.14 15.57
N VAL A 276 7.58 8.52 15.07
CA VAL A 276 7.25 9.88 14.65
C VAL A 276 6.21 10.45 15.61
N VAL A 277 6.64 11.48 16.33
CA VAL A 277 5.79 12.30 17.21
C VAL A 277 4.69 12.94 16.36
N GLY A 278 3.44 12.75 16.80
CA GLY A 278 2.18 13.26 16.23
C GLY A 278 2.34 14.35 15.17
N GLU A 279 2.07 13.97 13.93
CA GLU A 279 2.08 14.84 12.76
C GLU A 279 1.16 16.05 12.97
N LYS A 280 1.59 17.21 12.46
CA LYS A 280 0.72 18.37 12.26
C LYS A 280 -0.19 18.12 11.04
N GLY A 281 -0.99 17.07 11.09
CA GLY A 281 -1.87 16.63 10.00
C GLY A 281 -3.26 16.25 10.51
N VAL A 282 -4.25 16.36 9.64
CA VAL A 282 -5.58 15.79 9.90
C VAL A 282 -5.38 14.28 10.00
N GLY A 283 -5.49 13.73 11.21
CA GLY A 283 -5.41 12.29 11.42
C GLY A 283 -6.45 11.55 10.57
N THR A 284 -6.43 10.23 10.63
CA THR A 284 -7.48 9.39 10.04
C THR A 284 -8.23 8.67 11.15
N PRO A 285 -8.98 9.40 12.00
CA PRO A 285 -9.67 8.77 13.13
C PRO A 285 -10.57 7.65 12.65
N GLY A 286 -10.56 6.53 13.38
CA GLY A 286 -11.31 5.34 13.01
C GLY A 286 -10.64 4.47 11.95
N TRP A 287 -9.53 4.90 11.34
CA TRP A 287 -8.85 4.15 10.30
C TRP A 287 -7.38 3.94 10.64
N THR A 288 -6.86 2.78 10.26
CA THR A 288 -5.42 2.56 10.12
C THR A 288 -5.12 2.29 8.65
N VAL A 289 -3.96 2.78 8.22
CA VAL A 289 -3.55 2.71 6.82
C VAL A 289 -2.20 2.04 6.79
N HIS A 290 -2.08 0.99 5.99
CA HIS A 290 -0.88 0.17 5.94
C HIS A 290 -0.36 0.04 4.52
N LEU A 291 0.93 -0.21 4.41
CA LEU A 291 1.58 -0.76 3.23
C LEU A 291 1.95 -2.23 3.51
N LEU A 292 1.63 -3.11 2.57
CA LEU A 292 2.01 -4.52 2.54
C LEU A 292 2.79 -4.82 1.27
N GLN A 293 3.44 -5.98 1.26
CA GLN A 293 4.08 -6.50 0.05
C GLN A 293 3.03 -7.18 -0.86
N PRO A 294 2.97 -6.85 -2.16
CA PRO A 294 2.12 -7.56 -3.11
C PRO A 294 2.63 -9.00 -3.34
N SER A 295 1.83 -9.87 -3.97
CA SER A 295 2.23 -11.29 -4.15
C SER A 295 3.58 -11.47 -4.84
N ASN A 296 3.88 -10.60 -5.81
CA ASN A 296 5.20 -10.46 -6.41
C ASN A 296 5.76 -9.06 -6.09
N PRO A 297 6.67 -8.91 -5.12
CA PRO A 297 7.23 -7.61 -4.73
C PRO A 297 7.99 -6.88 -5.86
N SER A 298 8.42 -7.58 -6.90
CA SER A 298 9.07 -6.97 -8.07
C SER A 298 8.09 -6.40 -9.09
N ASP A 299 6.79 -6.64 -8.93
CA ASP A 299 5.73 -6.14 -9.79
C ASP A 299 4.72 -5.34 -8.95
N PRO A 300 4.72 -4.00 -9.04
CA PRO A 300 3.84 -3.15 -8.24
C PRO A 300 2.36 -3.32 -8.59
N HIS A 301 2.03 -3.91 -9.75
CA HIS A 301 0.66 -4.24 -10.16
C HIS A 301 0.26 -5.69 -9.80
N SER A 302 1.11 -6.42 -9.09
CA SER A 302 0.83 -7.81 -8.75
C SER A 302 -0.44 -7.92 -7.89
N PRO A 303 -1.43 -8.75 -8.30
CA PRO A 303 -2.63 -8.99 -7.50
C PRO A 303 -2.27 -9.77 -6.22
N GLY A 304 -3.08 -9.61 -5.19
CA GLY A 304 -2.91 -10.23 -3.88
C GLY A 304 -1.75 -9.66 -3.08
N PHE A 305 -1.33 -10.43 -2.07
CA PHE A 305 -0.32 -10.06 -1.09
C PHE A 305 0.67 -11.21 -0.93
N ALA A 306 1.92 -10.89 -0.60
CA ALA A 306 2.98 -11.85 -0.41
C ALA A 306 2.60 -12.91 0.65
N SER A 307 2.91 -14.17 0.34
CA SER A 307 2.77 -15.29 1.27
C SER A 307 3.81 -15.21 2.39
N ILE A 308 3.49 -15.80 3.54
CA ILE A 308 4.46 -16.04 4.62
C ILE A 308 5.27 -17.31 4.27
N PRO A 309 6.56 -17.19 3.92
CA PRO A 309 7.36 -18.32 3.48
C PRO A 309 7.59 -19.32 4.62
N ARG A 310 7.81 -20.59 4.25
CA ARG A 310 8.31 -21.59 5.21
C ARG A 310 9.76 -21.30 5.58
N GLU A 311 10.19 -21.88 6.70
CA GLU A 311 11.59 -21.91 7.09
C GLU A 311 12.50 -22.35 5.92
N GLY A 312 13.50 -21.55 5.62
CA GLY A 312 14.49 -21.74 4.56
C GLY A 312 13.96 -21.50 3.13
N GLN A 313 12.74 -21.01 2.94
CA GLN A 313 12.16 -20.74 1.61
C GLN A 313 12.04 -19.26 1.27
N GLY A 314 12.39 -18.38 2.20
CA GLY A 314 12.36 -16.94 2.03
C GLY A 314 13.42 -16.46 1.05
N THR A 315 13.10 -15.40 0.30
CA THR A 315 14.06 -14.69 -0.55
C THR A 315 14.10 -13.23 -0.12
N PRO A 316 15.28 -12.69 0.25
CA PRO A 316 15.40 -11.28 0.63
C PRO A 316 14.89 -10.33 -0.45
N GLN A 317 14.27 -9.23 -0.02
CA GLN A 317 13.74 -8.17 -0.90
C GLN A 317 14.46 -6.84 -0.65
N GLY A 318 14.52 -5.98 -1.67
CA GLY A 318 15.19 -4.69 -1.59
C GLY A 318 16.69 -4.72 -1.90
N ASN A 319 17.16 -3.65 -2.51
CA ASN A 319 18.56 -3.44 -2.91
C ASN A 319 19.30 -2.51 -1.93
N LEU A 320 18.59 -1.59 -1.25
CA LEU A 320 19.19 -0.63 -0.32
C LEU A 320 19.61 -1.32 0.97
N VAL A 321 18.63 -1.93 1.65
CA VAL A 321 18.83 -2.76 2.83
C VAL A 321 18.07 -4.06 2.58
N PRO A 322 18.77 -5.13 2.13
CA PRO A 322 18.12 -6.41 1.86
C PRO A 322 17.38 -6.92 3.10
N ARG A 323 16.08 -7.16 2.94
CA ARG A 323 15.18 -7.64 3.99
C ARG A 323 14.87 -9.12 3.80
N PRO A 324 15.43 -10.02 4.62
CA PRO A 324 14.94 -11.39 4.71
C PRO A 324 13.47 -11.39 5.14
N PRO A 325 12.59 -12.16 4.51
CA PRO A 325 11.20 -12.26 4.96
C PRO A 325 11.14 -12.92 6.35
N LEU A 326 10.11 -12.60 7.12
CA LEU A 326 9.82 -13.28 8.37
C LEU A 326 9.21 -14.65 8.03
N GLU A 327 10.07 -15.65 7.95
CA GLU A 327 9.71 -17.05 7.66
C GLU A 327 8.93 -17.67 8.82
N ALA A 328 8.23 -18.77 8.55
CA ALA A 328 7.59 -19.59 9.57
C ALA A 328 8.60 -20.33 10.45
N ASN A 329 8.09 -20.96 11.52
CA ASN A 329 8.83 -21.77 12.50
C ASN A 329 9.51 -21.00 13.65
N GLU A 330 9.06 -19.77 13.95
CA GLU A 330 9.34 -19.08 15.23
C GLU A 330 8.08 -18.93 16.08
N THR A 331 8.25 -18.62 17.36
CA THR A 331 7.16 -18.29 18.28
C THR A 331 6.70 -16.84 18.11
N SER A 332 5.48 -16.54 18.57
CA SER A 332 4.97 -15.16 18.56
C SER A 332 5.85 -14.18 19.35
N ASN A 333 6.45 -14.63 20.46
CA ASN A 333 7.41 -13.83 21.25
C ASN A 333 8.68 -13.50 20.46
N GLU A 334 9.22 -14.46 19.71
CA GLU A 334 10.41 -14.24 18.87
C GLU A 334 10.11 -13.22 17.77
N TYR A 335 8.99 -13.35 17.07
CA TYR A 335 8.56 -12.35 16.09
C TYR A 335 8.35 -10.96 16.70
N LEU A 336 7.69 -10.86 17.84
CA LEU A 336 7.51 -9.58 18.52
C LEU A 336 8.86 -8.97 18.92
N SER A 337 9.79 -9.78 19.41
CA SER A 337 11.14 -9.33 19.77
C SER A 337 11.93 -8.82 18.58
N ILE A 338 11.81 -9.46 17.41
CA ILE A 338 12.42 -8.99 16.16
C ILE A 338 11.91 -7.58 15.83
N LEU A 339 10.59 -7.41 15.79
CA LEU A 339 9.98 -6.12 15.46
C LEU A 339 10.33 -5.02 16.48
N GLN A 340 10.42 -5.36 17.77
CA GLN A 340 10.78 -4.39 18.81
C GLN A 340 12.22 -3.93 18.75
N LYS A 341 13.16 -4.87 18.61
CA LYS A 341 14.58 -4.53 18.44
C LYS A 341 14.80 -3.64 17.23
N ALA A 342 14.04 -3.87 16.17
CA ALA A 342 14.08 -3.05 14.97
C ALA A 342 13.58 -1.62 15.17
N GLN A 343 12.79 -1.32 16.21
CA GLN A 343 12.33 0.06 16.48
C GLN A 343 13.47 0.97 16.95
N GLU A 344 14.42 0.42 17.70
CA GLU A 344 15.56 1.16 18.26
C GLU A 344 16.77 1.19 17.31
N ASP A 345 16.70 0.44 16.21
CA ASP A 345 17.79 0.25 15.25
C ASP A 345 17.32 0.66 13.84
N GLU A 346 17.67 1.88 13.42
CA GLU A 346 17.34 2.43 12.09
C GLU A 346 17.98 1.64 10.94
N ASP A 347 19.08 0.92 11.21
CA ASP A 347 19.76 0.07 10.23
C ASP A 347 19.11 -1.32 10.11
N SER A 348 18.16 -1.65 11.00
CA SER A 348 17.46 -2.92 10.96
C SER A 348 16.64 -3.06 9.67
N PRO A 349 16.71 -4.20 8.97
CA PRO A 349 15.86 -4.44 7.81
C PRO A 349 14.38 -4.42 8.14
N TYR A 350 13.99 -4.53 9.43
CA TYR A 350 12.61 -4.51 9.91
C TYR A 350 12.19 -3.17 10.53
N HIS A 351 13.03 -2.14 10.51
CA HIS A 351 12.74 -0.85 11.13
C HIS A 351 11.44 -0.22 10.57
N GLY A 352 10.52 0.19 11.43
CA GLY A 352 9.22 0.76 11.02
C GLY A 352 8.13 -0.27 10.64
N GLU A 353 8.40 -1.57 10.79
CA GLU A 353 7.38 -2.62 10.60
C GLU A 353 6.57 -2.92 11.88
N THR A 354 5.33 -3.34 11.68
CA THR A 354 4.41 -3.82 12.72
C THR A 354 3.86 -5.19 12.40
N GLY A 355 3.50 -5.95 13.43
CA GLY A 355 2.62 -7.09 13.27
C GLY A 355 1.21 -6.66 12.89
N MET A 356 0.51 -7.49 12.14
CA MET A 356 -0.89 -7.25 11.79
C MET A 356 -1.85 -7.46 12.96
N THR A 357 -2.99 -6.79 12.90
CA THR A 357 -4.17 -6.99 13.74
C THR A 357 -5.19 -7.92 13.07
N PRO A 358 -6.21 -8.42 13.79
CA PRO A 358 -7.31 -9.17 13.18
C PRO A 358 -8.03 -8.41 12.07
N GLU A 359 -8.25 -7.10 12.25
CA GLU A 359 -8.87 -6.22 11.28
C GLU A 359 -8.03 -6.12 10.01
N ASP A 360 -6.71 -5.95 10.16
CA ASP A 360 -5.79 -5.89 9.01
C ASP A 360 -5.89 -7.18 8.18
N TRP A 361 -5.92 -8.34 8.83
CA TRP A 361 -5.97 -9.61 8.12
C TRP A 361 -7.32 -9.83 7.42
N ILE A 362 -8.44 -9.47 8.06
CA ILE A 362 -9.76 -9.60 7.45
C ILE A 362 -9.83 -8.76 6.16
N ILE A 363 -9.40 -7.50 6.20
CA ILE A 363 -9.40 -6.65 4.99
C ILE A 363 -8.43 -7.20 3.93
N ALA A 364 -7.22 -7.59 4.34
CA ALA A 364 -6.25 -8.16 3.42
C ALA A 364 -6.76 -9.46 2.77
N PHE A 365 -7.47 -10.31 3.51
CA PHE A 365 -8.07 -11.53 2.98
C PHE A 365 -9.13 -11.20 1.92
N MET A 366 -10.05 -10.28 2.21
CA MET A 366 -11.11 -9.92 1.25
C MET A 366 -10.53 -9.38 -0.06
N ILE A 367 -9.54 -8.48 0.03
CA ILE A 367 -8.83 -7.94 -1.13
C ILE A 367 -8.11 -9.06 -1.88
N HIS A 368 -7.35 -9.91 -1.17
CA HIS A 368 -6.59 -11.00 -1.78
C HIS A 368 -7.50 -11.97 -2.54
N LEU A 369 -8.60 -12.38 -1.93
CA LEU A 369 -9.55 -13.31 -2.53
C LEU A 369 -10.22 -12.69 -3.76
N PHE A 370 -10.57 -11.41 -3.70
CA PHE A 370 -11.18 -10.72 -4.82
C PHE A 370 -10.22 -10.58 -6.01
N GLU A 371 -8.96 -10.20 -5.76
CA GLU A 371 -7.96 -9.99 -6.82
C GLU A 371 -7.42 -11.29 -7.41
N THR A 372 -7.26 -12.35 -6.60
CA THR A 372 -6.56 -13.58 -7.01
C THR A 372 -7.46 -14.78 -7.24
N GLY A 373 -8.69 -14.74 -6.70
CA GLY A 373 -9.57 -15.90 -6.64
C GLY A 373 -9.12 -17.01 -5.68
N LYS A 374 -8.12 -16.75 -4.84
CA LYS A 374 -7.55 -17.71 -3.89
C LYS A 374 -7.63 -17.17 -2.46
N PRO A 375 -7.78 -18.04 -1.46
CA PRO A 375 -7.77 -17.60 -0.06
C PRO A 375 -6.37 -17.14 0.35
N LEU A 376 -6.32 -16.19 1.28
CA LEU A 376 -5.07 -15.75 1.89
C LEU A 376 -4.63 -16.69 3.02
N ASP A 377 -3.33 -16.96 3.12
CA ASP A 377 -2.72 -17.78 4.17
C ASP A 377 -3.31 -19.21 4.21
N ASP A 378 -3.36 -19.87 3.05
CA ASP A 378 -3.70 -21.28 2.88
C ASP A 378 -2.56 -22.17 3.41
N ALA A 379 -2.45 -22.22 4.73
CA ALA A 379 -1.33 -22.81 5.45
C ALA A 379 -1.11 -24.31 5.16
N ARG A 380 -2.08 -25.01 4.57
CA ARG A 380 -1.98 -26.41 4.13
C ARG A 380 -2.09 -26.53 2.61
N ASN A 381 -1.63 -25.53 1.87
CA ASN A 381 -1.61 -25.60 0.42
C ASN A 381 -0.72 -26.75 -0.09
N PRO A 382 -1.07 -27.39 -1.23
CA PRO A 382 -0.29 -28.52 -1.76
C PRO A 382 1.13 -28.13 -2.18
N THR A 383 1.36 -26.84 -2.42
CA THR A 383 2.68 -26.29 -2.77
C THR A 383 3.59 -26.12 -1.56
N ASN A 384 3.04 -26.19 -0.34
CA ASN A 384 3.73 -25.97 0.93
C ASN A 384 4.50 -24.62 0.98
N LYS A 385 3.88 -23.56 0.45
CA LYS A 385 4.48 -22.22 0.31
C LYS A 385 3.85 -21.12 1.17
N GLU A 386 2.71 -21.40 1.80
CA GLU A 386 1.99 -20.43 2.64
C GLU A 386 1.91 -20.92 4.08
N SER A 387 1.78 -19.98 5.01
CA SER A 387 1.80 -20.24 6.44
C SER A 387 0.65 -19.54 7.14
N THR A 388 0.29 -20.05 8.32
CA THR A 388 -0.59 -19.40 9.27
C THR A 388 0.08 -18.13 9.78
N SER A 389 -0.66 -17.02 9.86
CA SER A 389 -0.13 -15.76 10.36
C SER A 389 -0.40 -15.61 11.84
N TYR A 390 0.63 -15.38 12.64
CA TYR A 390 0.46 -14.69 13.92
C TYR A 390 0.08 -13.23 13.68
N LEU A 391 -0.75 -12.70 14.56
CA LEU A 391 -1.18 -11.31 14.57
C LEU A 391 -0.57 -10.61 15.78
N THR A 392 0.75 -10.43 15.75
CA THR A 392 1.50 -9.82 16.87
C THR A 392 1.17 -8.35 17.10
N GLY A 393 0.40 -7.72 16.21
CA GLY A 393 -0.20 -6.41 16.41
C GLY A 393 -1.33 -6.41 17.44
N ALA A 394 -1.77 -7.58 17.93
CA ALA A 394 -2.78 -7.69 18.97
C ALA A 394 -2.50 -8.82 19.97
N PHE A 395 -3.15 -8.77 21.14
CA PHE A 395 -2.92 -9.70 22.24
C PHE A 395 -4.17 -9.84 23.13
N PHE A 396 -4.55 -11.08 23.44
CA PHE A 396 -5.62 -11.37 24.39
C PHE A 396 -5.06 -11.37 25.82
N ARG A 397 -5.26 -10.27 26.55
CA ARG A 397 -4.59 -10.02 27.83
C ARG A 397 -5.03 -10.93 28.97
N PHE A 398 -6.26 -11.47 28.93
CA PHE A 398 -6.76 -12.32 30.02
C PHE A 398 -6.42 -13.79 29.84
N SER A 399 -6.40 -14.28 28.60
CA SER A 399 -6.00 -15.65 28.27
C SER A 399 -4.49 -15.78 27.99
N ILE A 400 -3.76 -14.65 27.86
CA ILE A 400 -2.32 -14.61 27.57
C ILE A 400 -2.03 -15.35 26.25
N ARG A 401 -2.80 -15.01 25.21
CA ARG A 401 -2.70 -15.65 23.90
C ARG A 401 -2.55 -14.63 22.80
N VAL A 402 -1.83 -15.03 21.76
CA VAL A 402 -1.65 -14.22 20.55
C VAL A 402 -2.64 -14.71 19.49
N PRO A 403 -3.39 -13.79 18.85
CA PRO A 403 -4.27 -14.18 17.78
C PRO A 403 -3.48 -14.75 16.59
N TYR A 404 -4.08 -15.72 15.90
CA TYR A 404 -3.55 -16.25 14.66
C TYR A 404 -4.68 -16.56 13.69
N VAL A 405 -4.32 -16.59 12.42
CA VAL A 405 -5.28 -16.67 11.32
C VAL A 405 -4.75 -17.49 10.16
N CYS A 406 -5.64 -18.22 9.52
CA CYS A 406 -5.37 -18.91 8.25
C CYS A 406 -6.67 -19.27 7.54
N TRP A 407 -6.51 -19.71 6.29
CA TRP A 407 -7.50 -20.53 5.63
C TRP A 407 -7.27 -22.02 5.94
N ILE A 408 -8.31 -22.73 6.38
CA ILE A 408 -8.24 -24.17 6.62
C ILE A 408 -8.91 -24.90 5.45
N ARG A 409 -8.12 -25.49 4.55
CA ARG A 409 -8.63 -26.26 3.41
C ARG A 409 -9.53 -27.43 3.83
N ASP A 410 -9.15 -28.18 4.87
CA ASP A 410 -9.89 -29.39 5.29
C ASP A 410 -11.32 -29.07 5.75
N SER A 411 -11.49 -27.94 6.44
CA SER A 411 -12.79 -27.45 6.89
C SER A 411 -13.43 -26.46 5.91
N ARG A 412 -12.68 -26.00 4.89
CA ARG A 412 -13.13 -25.06 3.85
C ARG A 412 -13.63 -23.73 4.43
N GLN A 413 -12.91 -23.19 5.40
CA GLN A 413 -13.33 -21.98 6.13
C GLN A 413 -12.15 -21.08 6.49
N ALA A 414 -12.46 -19.80 6.70
CA ALA A 414 -11.54 -18.87 7.36
C ALA A 414 -11.51 -19.18 8.86
N TYR A 415 -10.34 -19.06 9.48
CA TYR A 415 -10.13 -19.49 10.85
C TYR A 415 -9.38 -18.42 11.66
N LEU A 416 -10.03 -17.91 12.70
CA LEU A 416 -9.51 -16.91 13.65
C LEU A 416 -9.47 -17.52 15.05
N SER A 417 -8.29 -17.65 15.63
CA SER A 417 -8.13 -18.29 16.93
C SER A 417 -6.96 -17.66 17.69
N ALA A 418 -6.64 -18.21 18.87
CA ALA A 418 -5.57 -17.72 19.70
C ALA A 418 -4.69 -18.89 20.17
N LEU A 419 -3.37 -18.69 20.18
CA LEU A 419 -2.39 -19.67 20.63
C LEU A 419 -1.60 -19.16 21.83
N ASP A 420 -1.13 -20.10 22.64
CA ASP A 420 -0.19 -19.83 23.71
C ASP A 420 1.14 -19.32 23.14
N LEU A 421 1.83 -18.47 23.90
CA LEU A 421 3.00 -17.71 23.46
C LEU A 421 4.21 -18.55 23.02
N HIS A 422 4.28 -19.78 23.52
CA HIS A 422 5.36 -20.72 23.23
C HIS A 422 4.96 -21.77 22.19
N ALA A 423 3.75 -21.65 21.63
CA ALA A 423 3.37 -22.47 20.49
C ALA A 423 4.35 -22.16 19.35
N ARG A 424 5.11 -23.17 18.96
CA ARG A 424 5.95 -23.17 17.76
C ARG A 424 5.34 -24.16 16.81
N GLY A 425 5.21 -23.77 15.55
CA GLY A 425 4.81 -24.70 14.51
C GLY A 425 5.49 -24.37 13.20
N VAL A 426 5.88 -25.42 12.48
CA VAL A 426 6.54 -25.33 11.17
C VAL A 426 5.71 -24.57 10.13
N THR A 427 4.41 -24.38 10.42
CA THR A 427 3.48 -23.65 9.57
C THR A 427 3.06 -22.29 10.11
N PHE A 428 3.66 -21.80 11.19
CA PHE A 428 3.30 -20.52 11.82
C PHE A 428 4.38 -19.49 11.58
N GLY A 429 4.01 -18.37 10.95
CA GLY A 429 4.89 -17.26 10.68
C GLY A 429 4.26 -15.91 10.96
N LEU A 430 4.92 -14.85 10.53
CA LEU A 430 4.44 -13.48 10.72
C LEU A 430 4.40 -12.75 9.40
N ARG A 431 3.23 -12.19 9.08
CA ARG A 431 3.13 -11.09 8.13
C ARG A 431 3.22 -9.77 8.87
N SER A 432 4.14 -8.92 8.42
CA SER A 432 4.26 -7.55 8.90
C SER A 432 3.73 -6.55 7.88
N SER A 433 3.48 -5.34 8.35
CA SER A 433 3.02 -4.20 7.57
C SER A 433 3.74 -2.93 8.02
N VAL A 434 3.64 -1.87 7.22
CA VAL A 434 4.15 -0.53 7.57
C VAL A 434 2.97 0.41 7.69
N VAL A 435 2.75 0.99 8.86
CA VAL A 435 1.65 1.95 9.09
C VAL A 435 2.05 3.33 8.55
N ILE A 436 1.18 3.95 7.74
CA ILE A 436 1.43 5.24 7.07
C ILE A 436 0.61 6.44 7.57
#